data_AF-J0CTH8-F1
#
_entry.id   AF-J0CTH8-F1
#
_cell.length_a   1.000
_cell.length_b   1.000
_cell.length_c   1.000
_cell.angle_alpha   90.00
_cell.angle_beta   90.00
_cell.angle_gamma   90.00
#
_symmetry.space_group_name_H-M   'P 1'
#
loop_
_entity.id
_entity.type
_entity.pdbx_description
1 polymer ?
#
loop_
_entity_poly.entity_id
_entity_poly.type
_entity_poly.pdbx_seq_one_letter_code
_entity_poly.pdbx_strand_id
1 'polypeptide(L)' 'LFAYRDDNDAVVALTKNAFLGRLNEIWAAAGMQRVSGHCFRIGGTTALLHMGVDTEVVKMSGRWKSDAFLRYWR' A
#
# COMPACT_ATOMS: atom_id res chain seq x y z
N LEU A 1 3.41 -14.02 3.26
CA LEU A 1 2.35 -13.67 4.23
C LEU A 1 3.01 -12.87 5.34
N PHE A 2 2.42 -11.76 5.80
CA PHE A 2 2.97 -10.97 6.92
C PHE A 2 2.21 -11.31 8.20
N ALA A 3 2.88 -11.20 9.36
CA ALA A 3 2.31 -11.44 10.67
C ALA A 3 2.90 -10.48 11.70
N TYR A 4 2.22 -10.31 12.83
CA TYR A 4 2.68 -9.54 13.97
C TYR A 4 2.35 -10.28 15.27
N ARG A 5 2.96 -9.85 16.38
CA ARG A 5 2.64 -10.33 17.73
C ARG A 5 1.62 -9.39 18.35
N ASP A 6 0.53 -9.94 18.87
CA ASP A 6 -0.46 -9.16 19.62
C ASP A 6 -0.03 -8.98 21.09
N ASP A 7 -0.89 -8.34 21.89
CA ASP A 7 -0.62 -8.07 23.31
C ASP A 7 -0.51 -9.35 24.17
N ASN A 8 -0.95 -10.50 23.65
CA ASN A 8 -0.83 -11.81 24.29
C ASN A 8 0.40 -12.60 23.78
N ASP A 9 1.28 -11.96 23.02
CA ASP A 9 2.42 -12.58 22.34
C ASP A 9 2.02 -13.65 21.29
N ALA A 10 0.76 -13.67 20.85
CA ALA A 10 0.30 -14.59 19.84
C ALA A 10 0.69 -14.10 18.44
N VAL A 11 1.15 -15.01 17.57
CA VAL A 11 1.46 -14.69 16.18
C VAL A 11 0.17 -14.64 15.37
N VAL A 12 -0.21 -13.44 14.92
CA VAL A 12 -1.45 -13.19 14.18
C VAL A 12 -1.14 -12.77 12.75
N ALA A 13 -1.86 -13.34 11.78
CA ALA A 13 -1.74 -12.95 10.38
C ALA A 13 -2.15 -11.48 10.19
N LEU A 14 -1.31 -10.70 9.51
CA LEU A 14 -1.59 -9.30 9.22
C LEU A 14 -2.65 -9.19 8.13
N THR A 15 -3.86 -8.80 8.51
CA THR A 15 -4.95 -8.55 7.57
C THR A 15 -4.87 -7.12 7.02
N LYS A 16 -5.50 -6.89 5.87
CA LYS A 16 -5.68 -5.55 5.30
C LYS A 16 -6.33 -4.59 6.30
N ASN A 17 -7.34 -5.06 7.05
CA ASN A 17 -8.08 -4.22 7.99
C ASN A 17 -7.22 -3.84 9.19
N ALA A 18 -6.46 -4.79 9.76
CA ALA A 18 -5.53 -4.50 10.86
C ALA A 18 -4.45 -3.50 10.43
N PHE A 19 -3.84 -3.71 9.27
CA PHE A 19 -2.82 -2.80 8.72
C PHE A 19 -3.36 -1.39 8.48
N LEU A 20 -4.48 -1.27 7.76
CA LEU A 20 -5.07 0.04 7.46
C LEU A 20 -5.63 0.73 8.70
N GLY A 21 -6.19 -0.02 9.66
CA GLY A 21 -6.67 0.52 10.93
C GLY A 21 -5.53 1.19 11.69
N ARG A 22 -4.44 0.43 11.90
CA ARG A 22 -3.28 0.92 12.65
C ARG A 22 -2.66 2.18 12.04
N LEU A 23 -2.50 2.23 10.72
CA LEU A 23 -1.94 3.41 10.06
C LEU A 23 -2.86 4.62 10.11
N ASN A 24 -4.17 4.41 9.94
CA ASN A 24 -5.12 5.52 10.02
C ASN A 24 -5.26 6.08 11.43
N GLU A 25 -5.06 5.29 12.49
CA GLU A 25 -4.94 5.80 13.86
C GLU A 25 -3.75 6.76 14.00
N ILE A 26 -2.56 6.33 13.53
CA ILE A 26 -1.32 7.11 13.60
C ILE A 26 -1.48 8.42 12.80
N TRP A 27 -2.01 8.33 11.58
CA TRP A 27 -2.24 9.48 10.72
C TRP A 27 -3.29 10.44 11.26
N ALA A 28 -4.39 9.94 11.82
CA ALA A 28 -5.39 10.78 12.46
C ALA A 28 -4.80 11.56 13.65
N ALA A 29 -3.98 10.90 14.48
CA ALA A 29 -3.27 11.57 15.58
C ALA A 29 -2.30 12.66 15.09
N ALA A 30 -1.78 12.54 13.88
CA ALA A 30 -0.94 13.53 13.23
C ALA A 30 -1.73 14.58 12.41
N GLY A 31 -3.07 14.59 12.47
CA GLY A 31 -3.91 15.53 11.71
C GLY A 31 -3.96 15.25 10.20
N MET A 32 -3.55 14.07 9.76
CA MET A 32 -3.55 13.67 8.35
C MET A 32 -4.89 13.04 7.94
N GLN A 33 -5.18 13.08 6.64
CA GLN A 33 -6.38 12.47 6.07
C GLN A 33 -6.33 10.94 6.12
N ARG A 34 -7.52 10.34 6.13
CA ARG A 34 -7.67 8.88 6.04
C ARG A 34 -7.18 8.36 4.69
N VAL A 35 -6.38 7.30 4.73
CA VAL A 35 -5.84 6.62 3.56
C VAL A 35 -6.50 5.26 3.39
N SER A 36 -6.94 4.98 2.16
CA SER A 36 -7.51 3.68 1.79
C SER A 36 -6.47 2.75 1.18
N GLY A 37 -6.78 1.45 1.11
CA GLY A 37 -5.92 0.51 0.37
C GLY A 37 -5.75 0.87 -1.12
N HIS A 38 -6.71 1.59 -1.72
CA HIS A 38 -6.58 2.07 -3.09
C HIS A 38 -5.47 3.12 -3.23
N CYS A 39 -5.34 4.01 -2.23
CA CYS A 39 -4.27 5.01 -2.17
C CYS A 39 -2.89 4.34 -2.16
N PHE A 40 -2.72 3.23 -1.42
CA PHE A 40 -1.47 2.45 -1.45
C PHE A 40 -1.15 1.88 -2.82
N ARG A 41 -2.15 1.39 -3.56
CA ARG A 41 -1.92 0.86 -4.91
C ARG A 41 -1.44 1.96 -5.87
N ILE A 42 -2.04 3.14 -5.80
CA ILE A 42 -1.63 4.30 -6.60
C ILE A 42 -0.26 4.80 -6.17
N GLY A 43 -0.05 5.02 -4.88
CA GLY A 43 1.20 5.53 -4.32
C GLY A 43 2.37 4.57 -4.57
N GLY A 44 2.17 3.27 -4.38
CA GLY A 44 3.16 2.24 -4.68
C GLY A 44 3.50 2.19 -6.17
N THR A 45 2.51 2.32 -7.05
CA THR A 45 2.76 2.42 -8.51
C THR A 45 3.61 3.66 -8.83
N THR A 46 3.24 4.82 -8.28
CA THR A 46 3.96 6.10 -8.47
C THR A 46 5.40 5.99 -7.99
N ALA A 47 5.61 5.41 -6.80
CA ALA A 47 6.93 5.24 -6.20
C ALA A 47 7.83 4.33 -7.05
N LEU A 48 7.31 3.18 -7.52
CA LEU A 48 8.09 2.27 -8.36
C LEU A 48 8.48 2.91 -9.70
N LEU A 49 7.56 3.65 -10.33
CA LEU A 49 7.85 4.38 -11.58
C LEU A 49 8.93 5.45 -11.37
N HIS A 50 8.86 6.21 -10.26
CA HIS A 50 9.89 7.20 -9.91
C HIS A 50 11.25 6.57 -9.59
N MET A 51 11.28 5.33 -9.10
CA MET A 51 12.50 4.57 -8.89
C MET A 51 13.09 4.02 -10.21
N GLY A 52 12.47 4.28 -11.36
CA GLY A 52 12.92 3.78 -12.66
C GLY A 52 12.69 2.28 -12.85
N VAL A 53 11.81 1.67 -12.04
CA VAL A 53 11.42 0.27 -12.25
C VAL A 53 10.71 0.15 -13.58
N ASP A 54 11.11 -0.84 -14.38
CA ASP A 54 10.53 -1.11 -15.70
C ASP A 54 9.00 -1.17 -15.65
N THR A 55 8.34 -0.55 -16.63
CA THR A 55 6.88 -0.41 -16.66
C THR A 55 6.16 -1.74 -16.68
N GLU A 56 6.70 -2.75 -17.34
CA GLU A 56 6.10 -4.08 -17.37
C GLU A 56 6.20 -4.76 -16.00
N VAL A 57 7.31 -4.55 -15.28
CA VAL A 57 7.44 -5.03 -13.89
C VAL A 57 6.43 -4.33 -12.98
N VAL A 58 6.23 -3.02 -13.12
CA VAL A 58 5.21 -2.27 -12.37
C VAL A 58 3.80 -2.74 -12.71
N LYS A 59 3.50 -2.95 -14.00
CA LYS A 59 2.21 -3.44 -14.50
C LYS A 59 1.88 -4.81 -13.92
N MET A 60 2.83 -5.74 -13.97
CA MET A 60 2.70 -7.09 -13.42
C MET A 60 2.53 -7.07 -11.89
N SER A 61 3.38 -6.31 -11.19
CA SER A 61 3.33 -6.19 -9.72
C SER A 61 2.02 -5.57 -9.24
N GLY A 62 1.55 -4.53 -9.94
CA GLY A 62 0.29 -3.86 -9.64
C GLY A 62 -0.95 -4.62 -10.14
N ARG A 63 -0.78 -5.71 -10.90
CA ARG A 63 -1.86 -6.48 -11.55
C ARG A 63 -2.76 -5.57 -12.39
N TRP A 64 -2.14 -4.72 -13.20
CA TRP A 64 -2.85 -3.82 -14.10
C TRP A 64 -3.14 -4.53 -15.43
N LYS A 65 -4.42 -4.52 -15.85
CA LYS A 65 -4.83 -5.10 -17.13
C LYS A 65 -4.48 -4.20 -18.32
N SER A 66 -4.45 -2.89 -18.12
CA SER A 66 -4.16 -1.88 -19.14
C SER A 66 -3.10 -0.90 -18.64
N ASP A 67 -2.62 -0.04 -19.55
CA ASP A 67 -1.58 0.95 -19.26
C ASP A 67 -2.11 2.20 -18.54
N ALA A 68 -3.32 2.14 -17.98
CA ALA A 68 -3.93 3.23 -17.21
C ALA A 68 -3.09 3.65 -16.00
N PHE A 69 -2.19 2.79 -15.53
CA PHE A 69 -1.26 3.05 -14.44
C PHE A 69 -0.15 4.05 -14.81
N LEU A 70 0.18 4.19 -16.10
CA LEU A 70 1.15 5.19 -16.57
C LEU A 70 0.71 6.62 -16.29
N ARG A 71 -0.59 6.87 -16.08
CA ARG A 71 -1.10 8.20 -15.68
C ARG A 71 -0.61 8.65 -14.30
N TYR A 72 -0.08 7.72 -13.49
CA TYR A 72 0.54 8.03 -12.21
C TYR A 72 2.03 8.37 -12.35
N TRP A 73 2.60 8.23 -13.55
CA TRP A 73 3.92 8.75 -13.88
C TRP A 73 3.81 10.24 -14.19
N ARG A 74 4.05 11.09 -13.19
CA ARG A 74 4.05 12.55 -13.30
C ARG A 74 5.36 13.13 -12.84
#